data_AF-A0AAN8FT09-F1
#
_entry.id   AF-A0AAN8FT09-F1
#
_cell.length_a   1.000
_cell.length_b   1.000
_cell.length_c   1.000
_cell.angle_alpha   90.00
_cell.angle_beta   90.00
_cell.angle_gamma   90.00
#
_symmetry.space_group_name_H-M   'P 1'
#
loop_
_entity.id
_entity.type
_entity.pdbx_description
1 polymer ?
#
loop_
_entity_poly.entity_id
_entity_poly.type
_entity_poly.pdbx_seq_one_letter_code
_entity_poly.pdbx_strand_id
1 'polypeptide(L)'
;MLYLDGLKMSVTLWWCKFVRLVQGIEYEELHRLCTRYSKRKVLGVICAVIFVLYYLGISSGGEQLSKAGQCVRDRFKNWEQGVLDQSIGVDSSSVSFIGNGHIGVDINGELRVPSSASSVLDFGTGFKPFVDVEVTGTDSSAETTFTEFKAGRLRNIKCYVVDGECACVIRTSYAHRTKKELLVEEVKIVNPTKASITVKMERPKEKDWTANRTGEAIVYTRTFPLHLSSLSAAVMCSSVPAEYTISQKREETIRFMCIVEQRELSSNMAIDTKPVLQELTKKVISEFSRLTVVPSLSVDTAHELAWGKLNAASFYLSPSKAPNVLNGDRINATRYILMSNVKAPLLEESYPEDKRKALELSSRRNERCYSEHSTLLYPSKLWQV
;
A
#
# COMPACT_ATOMS: atom_id res chain seq x y z
N MET A 1 39.92 7.80 -9.43
CA MET A 1 38.67 8.56 -9.66
C MET A 1 38.89 9.63 -10.73
N LEU A 2 39.29 9.23 -11.95
CA LEU A 2 39.50 10.11 -13.10
C LEU A 2 39.55 9.21 -14.35
N TYR A 3 38.43 8.63 -14.80
CA TYR A 3 38.38 7.95 -16.12
C TYR A 3 36.96 7.68 -16.66
N LEU A 4 35.91 8.35 -16.16
CA LEU A 4 34.53 8.14 -16.64
C LEU A 4 33.79 9.40 -17.15
N ASP A 5 34.42 10.57 -17.10
CA ASP A 5 33.84 11.79 -17.69
C ASP A 5 34.15 11.98 -19.19
N GLY A 6 35.07 11.19 -19.75
CA GLY A 6 35.49 11.31 -21.15
C GLY A 6 34.48 10.81 -22.19
N LEU A 7 33.58 9.88 -21.83
CA LEU A 7 32.60 9.33 -22.78
C LEU A 7 31.29 10.15 -22.86
N LYS A 8 30.85 10.78 -21.75
CA LYS A 8 29.61 11.58 -21.72
C LYS A 8 29.74 12.90 -22.48
N MET A 9 30.93 13.51 -22.50
CA MET A 9 31.18 14.73 -23.29
C MET A 9 31.22 14.45 -24.80
N SER A 10 31.55 13.23 -25.22
CA SER A 10 31.71 12.90 -26.65
C SER A 10 30.37 12.85 -27.39
N VAL A 11 29.32 12.29 -26.77
CA VAL A 11 28.02 12.07 -27.42
C VAL A 11 27.20 13.36 -27.54
N THR A 12 27.21 14.23 -26.52
CA THR A 12 26.53 15.54 -26.57
C THR A 12 27.21 16.51 -27.53
N LEU A 13 28.55 16.52 -27.60
CA LEU A 13 29.30 17.27 -28.62
C LEU A 13 29.03 16.72 -30.03
N TRP A 14 28.95 15.40 -30.21
CA TRP A 14 28.58 14.79 -31.47
C TRP A 14 27.15 15.15 -31.89
N TRP A 15 26.19 15.11 -30.97
CA TRP A 15 24.80 15.44 -31.24
C TRP A 15 24.63 16.93 -31.58
N CYS A 16 25.25 17.82 -30.81
CA CYS A 16 25.22 19.26 -31.11
C CYS A 16 25.94 19.60 -32.44
N LYS A 17 27.05 18.91 -32.76
CA LYS A 17 27.70 19.05 -34.07
C LYS A 17 26.84 18.51 -35.20
N PHE A 18 26.18 17.36 -35.01
CA PHE A 18 25.28 16.76 -35.98
C PHE A 18 24.04 17.62 -36.23
N VAL A 19 23.39 18.14 -35.18
CA VAL A 19 22.25 19.06 -35.29
C VAL A 19 22.65 20.36 -35.99
N ARG A 20 23.83 20.92 -35.69
CA ARG A 20 24.36 22.09 -36.43
C ARG A 20 24.71 21.78 -37.89
N LEU A 21 25.20 20.58 -38.17
CA LEU A 21 25.45 20.10 -39.54
C LEU A 21 24.14 19.95 -40.32
N VAL A 22 23.09 19.44 -39.69
CA VAL A 22 21.77 19.25 -40.32
C VAL A 22 21.02 20.57 -40.49
N GLN A 23 21.16 21.52 -39.56
CA GLN A 23 20.55 22.85 -39.66
C GLN A 23 21.24 23.77 -40.69
N GLY A 24 22.49 23.46 -41.08
CA GLY A 24 23.25 24.23 -42.07
C GLY A 24 23.13 23.73 -43.50
N ILE A 25 22.42 22.62 -43.76
CA ILE A 25 22.26 22.11 -45.12
C ILE A 25 21.10 22.85 -45.80
N GLU A 26 21.44 23.75 -46.71
CA GLU A 26 20.45 24.38 -47.59
C GLU A 26 19.76 23.32 -48.44
N TYR A 27 18.44 23.44 -48.57
CA TYR A 27 17.58 22.51 -49.33
C TYR A 27 18.08 22.29 -50.77
N GLU A 28 18.74 23.29 -51.37
CA GLU A 28 19.37 23.18 -52.68
C GLU A 28 20.56 22.20 -52.75
N GLU A 29 21.40 22.12 -51.71
CA GLU A 29 22.54 21.20 -51.69
C GLU A 29 22.06 19.74 -51.57
N LEU A 30 21.01 19.52 -50.78
CA LEU A 30 20.41 18.20 -50.60
C LEU A 30 19.72 17.71 -51.88
N HIS A 31 19.14 18.63 -52.66
CA HIS A 31 18.57 18.36 -53.98
C HIS A 31 19.66 18.08 -55.05
N ARG A 32 20.80 18.78 -55.01
CA ARG A 32 21.97 18.50 -55.88
C ARG A 32 22.64 17.15 -55.55
N LEU A 33 22.66 16.74 -54.28
CA LEU A 33 23.13 15.41 -53.86
C LEU A 33 22.20 14.28 -54.33
N CYS A 34 20.88 14.48 -54.25
CA CYS A 34 19.89 13.50 -54.72
C CYS A 34 19.88 13.31 -56.25
N THR A 35 20.29 14.32 -57.02
CA THR A 35 20.38 14.25 -58.49
C THR A 35 21.69 13.67 -58.99
N ARG A 36 22.78 13.77 -58.21
CA ARG A 36 24.12 13.29 -58.57
C ARG A 36 24.38 11.82 -58.19
N TYR A 37 23.58 11.24 -57.28
CA TYR A 37 23.71 9.85 -56.84
C TYR A 37 22.50 9.00 -57.27
N SER A 38 22.76 7.74 -57.62
CA SER A 38 21.70 6.76 -57.92
C SER A 38 20.72 6.67 -56.75
N LYS A 39 19.40 6.71 -57.04
CA LYS A 39 18.31 6.62 -56.06
C LYS A 39 18.48 5.44 -55.09
N ARG A 40 19.13 4.35 -55.52
CA ARG A 40 19.44 3.18 -54.69
C ARG A 40 20.48 3.46 -53.59
N LYS A 41 21.47 4.31 -53.86
CA LYS A 41 22.52 4.69 -52.90
C LYS A 41 21.98 5.64 -51.83
N VAL A 42 21.15 6.60 -52.24
CA VAL A 42 20.49 7.54 -51.31
C VAL A 42 19.56 6.78 -50.37
N LEU A 43 18.77 5.83 -50.90
CA LEU A 43 17.92 4.97 -50.09
C LEU A 43 18.74 4.14 -49.08
N GLY A 44 19.87 3.57 -49.51
CA GLY A 44 20.77 2.83 -48.62
C GLY A 44 21.31 3.67 -47.46
N VAL A 45 21.70 4.92 -47.71
CA VAL A 45 22.16 5.85 -46.66
C VAL A 45 21.03 6.21 -45.70
N ILE A 46 19.82 6.49 -46.22
CA ILE A 46 18.64 6.78 -45.38
C ILE A 46 18.31 5.57 -44.50
N CYS A 47 18.30 4.36 -45.05
CA CYS A 47 18.06 3.13 -44.28
C CYS A 47 19.14 2.92 -43.22
N ALA A 48 20.41 3.18 -43.52
CA ALA A 48 21.49 3.08 -42.54
C ALA A 48 21.36 4.10 -41.40
N VAL A 49 20.98 5.34 -41.72
CA VAL A 49 20.73 6.38 -40.70
C VAL A 49 19.53 6.01 -39.83
N ILE A 50 18.43 5.53 -40.41
CA ILE A 50 17.27 5.04 -39.65
C ILE A 50 17.65 3.86 -38.76
N PHE A 51 18.46 2.92 -39.27
CA PHE A 51 18.94 1.77 -38.49
C PHE A 51 19.80 2.20 -37.30
N VAL A 52 20.71 3.17 -37.50
CA VAL A 52 21.55 3.74 -36.43
C VAL A 52 20.70 4.49 -35.40
N LEU A 53 19.73 5.29 -35.85
CA LEU A 53 18.81 6.00 -34.96
C LEU A 53 17.90 5.05 -34.18
N TYR A 54 17.45 3.96 -34.80
CA TYR A 54 16.68 2.90 -34.15
C TYR A 54 17.52 2.21 -33.07
N TYR A 55 18.77 1.85 -33.38
CA TYR A 55 19.67 1.19 -32.43
C TYR A 55 20.06 2.09 -31.25
N LEU A 56 20.34 3.37 -31.51
CA LEU A 56 20.69 4.35 -30.48
C LEU A 56 19.46 4.79 -29.65
N GLY A 57 18.28 4.85 -30.27
CA GLY A 57 17.01 5.14 -29.59
C GLY A 57 16.55 4.01 -28.67
N ILE A 58 16.84 2.75 -29.02
CA ILE A 58 16.52 1.59 -28.17
C ILE A 58 17.49 1.47 -26.99
N SER A 59 18.75 1.87 -27.15
CA SER A 59 19.75 1.74 -26.08
C SER A 59 19.68 2.81 -24.99
N SER A 60 18.86 3.85 -25.13
CA SER A 60 18.80 4.99 -24.20
C SER A 60 17.52 5.08 -23.36
N GLY A 61 16.57 4.16 -23.53
CA GLY A 61 15.25 4.21 -22.89
C GLY A 61 15.11 3.49 -21.54
N GLY A 62 16.19 3.03 -20.92
CA GLY A 62 16.12 2.44 -19.57
C GLY A 62 16.34 3.50 -18.51
N GLU A 63 15.30 3.87 -17.74
CA GLU A 63 15.49 4.67 -16.52
C GLU A 63 16.56 4.02 -15.64
N GLN A 64 17.67 4.72 -15.43
CA GLN A 64 18.71 4.27 -14.51
C GLN A 64 18.19 4.44 -13.08
N LEU A 65 17.73 3.34 -12.47
CA LEU A 65 17.38 3.34 -11.06
C LEU A 65 18.62 3.64 -10.21
N SER A 66 18.43 4.46 -9.17
CA SER A 66 19.44 4.65 -8.12
C SER A 66 19.83 3.31 -7.50
N LYS A 67 21.00 3.22 -6.87
CA LYS A 67 21.43 2.00 -6.17
C LYS A 67 20.41 1.55 -5.12
N ALA A 68 19.85 2.49 -4.35
CA ALA A 68 18.77 2.20 -3.41
C ALA A 68 17.51 1.69 -4.13
N GLY A 69 17.15 2.26 -5.28
CA GLY A 69 16.04 1.77 -6.11
C GLY A 69 16.26 0.36 -6.65
N GLN A 70 17.50 0.00 -6.98
CA GLN A 70 17.86 -1.38 -7.34
C GLN A 70 17.70 -2.33 -6.14
N CYS A 71 18.12 -1.93 -4.94
CA CYS A 71 17.89 -2.69 -3.70
C CYS A 71 16.40 -2.97 -3.47
N VAL A 72 15.55 -1.94 -3.63
CA VAL A 72 14.09 -2.09 -3.50
C VAL A 72 13.55 -3.05 -4.55
N ARG A 73 13.93 -2.89 -5.83
CA ARG A 73 13.51 -3.77 -6.91
C ARG A 73 13.90 -5.22 -6.66
N ASP A 74 15.14 -5.46 -6.23
CA ASP A 74 15.63 -6.81 -5.94
C ASP A 74 14.87 -7.46 -4.78
N ARG A 75 14.54 -6.69 -3.74
CA ARG A 75 13.71 -7.19 -2.64
C ARG A 75 12.27 -7.44 -3.10
N PHE A 76 11.73 -6.57 -3.95
CA PHE A 76 10.36 -6.65 -4.46
C PHE A 76 10.11 -7.87 -5.37
N LYS A 77 11.14 -8.46 -5.98
CA LYS A 77 11.02 -9.67 -6.83
C LYS A 77 10.27 -10.83 -6.16
N ASN A 78 10.31 -10.93 -4.83
CA ASN A 78 9.56 -11.95 -4.08
C ASN A 78 8.02 -11.85 -4.27
N TRP A 79 7.52 -10.71 -4.75
CA TRP A 79 6.10 -10.42 -4.98
C TRP A 79 5.75 -10.25 -6.47
N GLU A 80 6.71 -10.41 -7.39
CA GLU A 80 6.50 -10.18 -8.83
C GLU A 80 5.39 -11.08 -9.40
N GLN A 81 5.31 -12.32 -8.94
CA GLN A 81 4.24 -13.24 -9.34
C GLN A 81 2.85 -12.74 -8.94
N GLY A 82 2.74 -12.07 -7.81
CA GLY A 82 1.49 -11.46 -7.33
C GLY A 82 1.07 -10.22 -8.14
N VAL A 83 2.04 -9.53 -8.76
CA VAL A 83 1.74 -8.45 -9.71
C VAL A 83 1.23 -9.02 -11.02
N LEU A 84 1.88 -10.09 -11.51
CA LEU A 84 1.49 -10.77 -12.75
C LEU A 84 0.09 -11.40 -12.68
N ASP A 85 -0.28 -11.97 -11.52
CA ASP A 85 -1.63 -12.52 -11.30
C ASP A 85 -2.66 -11.47 -10.85
N GLN A 86 -2.27 -10.19 -10.80
CA GLN A 86 -3.10 -9.04 -10.40
C GLN A 86 -3.66 -9.14 -8.97
N SER A 87 -3.06 -9.97 -8.10
CA SER A 87 -3.40 -10.04 -6.67
C SER A 87 -2.70 -8.99 -5.82
N ILE A 88 -1.68 -8.34 -6.39
CA ILE A 88 -0.93 -7.24 -5.79
C ILE A 88 -1.08 -5.98 -6.63
N GLY A 89 -1.48 -4.89 -5.99
CA GLY A 89 -1.49 -3.55 -6.58
C GLY A 89 -0.20 -2.80 -6.27
N VAL A 90 0.44 -2.23 -7.29
CA VAL A 90 1.65 -1.41 -7.19
C VAL A 90 1.42 -0.05 -7.85
N ASP A 91 2.10 0.99 -7.38
CA ASP A 91 2.02 2.36 -7.90
C ASP A 91 0.56 2.84 -8.01
N SER A 92 0.10 3.19 -9.21
CA SER A 92 -1.27 3.67 -9.47
C SER A 92 -2.37 2.65 -9.18
N SER A 93 -2.04 1.36 -9.11
CA SER A 93 -2.99 0.30 -8.75
C SER A 93 -2.95 -0.06 -7.26
N SER A 94 -1.96 0.46 -6.52
CA SER A 94 -1.84 0.25 -5.08
C SER A 94 -2.95 1.00 -4.34
N VAL A 95 -3.46 0.39 -3.27
CA VAL A 95 -4.47 0.98 -2.40
C VAL A 95 -3.85 1.15 -1.02
N SER A 96 -3.41 2.38 -0.72
CA SER A 96 -2.87 2.78 0.58
C SER A 96 -3.99 2.97 1.62
N PHE A 97 -4.79 1.94 1.83
CA PHE A 97 -5.83 1.87 2.85
C PHE A 97 -5.90 0.43 3.36
N ILE A 98 -6.04 0.24 4.67
CA ILE A 98 -6.31 -1.06 5.28
C ILE A 98 -7.54 -0.94 6.17
N GLY A 99 -8.37 -1.98 6.24
CA GLY A 99 -9.56 -1.94 7.09
C GLY A 99 -10.23 -3.30 7.26
N ASN A 100 -11.06 -3.41 8.29
CA ASN A 100 -11.85 -4.60 8.58
C ASN A 100 -13.36 -4.31 8.71
N GLY A 101 -13.80 -3.12 8.32
CA GLY A 101 -15.18 -2.63 8.47
C GLY A 101 -15.54 -2.10 9.85
N HIS A 102 -14.66 -2.23 10.85
CA HIS A 102 -14.83 -1.61 12.18
C HIS A 102 -13.80 -0.50 12.40
N ILE A 103 -12.58 -0.72 11.94
CA ILE A 103 -11.47 0.22 11.97
C ILE A 103 -10.68 0.11 10.67
N GLY A 104 -10.00 1.18 10.31
CA GLY A 104 -9.08 1.21 9.19
C GLY A 104 -7.99 2.26 9.38
N VAL A 105 -7.02 2.26 8.49
CA VAL A 105 -5.97 3.27 8.42
C VAL A 105 -5.83 3.73 6.99
N ASP A 106 -5.83 5.05 6.80
CA ASP A 106 -5.77 5.67 5.49
C ASP A 106 -4.35 5.92 4.99
N ILE A 107 -4.26 6.57 3.82
CA ILE A 107 -3.01 6.93 3.15
C ILE A 107 -2.11 7.86 3.98
N ASN A 108 -2.67 8.60 4.94
CA ASN A 108 -1.94 9.49 5.82
C ASN A 108 -1.46 8.80 7.11
N GLY A 109 -1.73 7.50 7.24
CA GLY A 109 -1.49 6.72 8.44
C GLY A 109 -2.49 7.05 9.58
N GLU A 110 -3.62 7.68 9.27
CA GLU A 110 -4.62 8.09 10.26
C GLU A 110 -5.66 6.98 10.47
N LEU A 111 -5.96 6.68 11.74
CA LEU A 111 -7.04 5.77 12.15
C LEU A 111 -8.40 6.33 11.71
N ARG A 112 -9.10 5.52 10.93
CA ARG A 112 -10.45 5.74 10.42
C ARG A 112 -11.45 4.78 11.07
N VAL A 113 -12.63 5.30 11.36
CA VAL A 113 -13.71 4.56 12.04
C VAL A 113 -15.06 4.91 11.39
N PRO A 114 -16.10 4.08 11.53
CA PRO A 114 -17.44 4.44 11.07
C PRO A 114 -18.08 5.47 12.00
N SER A 115 -19.06 6.21 11.47
CA SER A 115 -19.86 7.18 12.23
C SER A 115 -21.36 6.90 12.05
N SER A 116 -22.23 7.53 12.83
CA SER A 116 -23.69 7.41 12.62
C SER A 116 -24.16 7.82 11.23
N ALA A 117 -23.43 8.73 10.58
CA ALA A 117 -23.75 9.18 9.22
C ALA A 117 -23.32 8.19 8.13
N SER A 118 -22.35 7.31 8.43
CA SER A 118 -21.70 6.48 7.42
C SER A 118 -21.22 5.16 8.01
N SER A 119 -21.66 4.07 7.38
CA SER A 119 -21.16 2.72 7.69
C SER A 119 -19.76 2.44 7.12
N VAL A 120 -19.22 3.36 6.33
CA VAL A 120 -17.89 3.32 5.72
C VAL A 120 -16.87 3.94 6.69
N LEU A 121 -15.60 3.55 6.58
CA LEU A 121 -14.52 4.02 7.44
C LEU A 121 -14.00 5.39 6.96
N ASP A 122 -14.81 6.43 7.11
CA ASP A 122 -14.49 7.79 6.66
C ASP A 122 -14.08 8.75 7.78
N PHE A 123 -14.55 8.52 9.02
CA PHE A 123 -14.32 9.42 10.13
C PHE A 123 -12.85 9.38 10.59
N GLY A 124 -12.14 10.50 10.44
CA GLY A 124 -10.75 10.68 10.87
C GLY A 124 -10.65 11.01 12.35
N THR A 125 -9.85 10.23 13.08
CA THR A 125 -9.71 10.36 14.53
C THR A 125 -8.47 11.18 14.96
N GLY A 126 -7.58 11.50 14.03
CA GLY A 126 -6.28 12.12 14.24
C GLY A 126 -5.23 11.20 14.87
N PHE A 127 -5.58 9.96 15.24
CA PHE A 127 -4.64 9.01 15.83
C PHE A 127 -3.83 8.29 14.75
N LYS A 128 -2.51 8.15 14.94
CA LYS A 128 -1.63 7.44 14.00
C LYS A 128 -1.04 6.19 14.66
N PRO A 129 -1.56 4.99 14.37
CA PRO A 129 -1.18 3.78 15.10
C PRO A 129 0.19 3.22 14.70
N PHE A 130 0.63 3.48 13.45
CA PHE A 130 1.84 2.89 12.88
C PHE A 130 3.11 3.64 13.24
N VAL A 131 4.21 2.91 13.18
CA VAL A 131 5.54 3.33 13.58
C VAL A 131 6.32 3.80 12.36
N ASP A 132 6.91 4.97 12.49
CA ASP A 132 7.89 5.49 11.54
C ASP A 132 9.26 4.90 11.88
N VAL A 133 9.93 4.35 10.86
CA VAL A 133 11.18 3.61 11.01
C VAL A 133 12.19 4.14 10.02
N GLU A 134 13.34 4.59 10.52
CA GLU A 134 14.41 5.14 9.69
C GLU A 134 15.78 4.60 10.10
N VAL A 135 16.57 4.16 9.12
CA VAL A 135 17.98 3.80 9.34
C VAL A 135 18.80 5.07 9.53
N THR A 136 19.61 5.14 10.57
CA THR A 136 20.44 6.32 10.88
C THR A 136 21.71 6.35 10.02
N GLY A 137 22.17 7.54 9.67
CA GLY A 137 23.50 7.73 9.04
C GLY A 137 23.54 7.40 7.55
N THR A 138 22.41 7.49 6.85
CA THR A 138 22.31 7.19 5.41
C THR A 138 21.70 8.36 4.64
N ASP A 139 22.36 8.77 3.56
CA ASP A 139 21.91 9.92 2.74
C ASP A 139 21.06 9.53 1.53
N SER A 140 21.03 8.24 1.18
CA SER A 140 20.26 7.73 0.03
C SER A 140 19.36 6.57 0.43
N SER A 141 18.07 6.73 0.18
CA SER A 141 17.06 5.70 0.34
C SER A 141 16.11 5.69 -0.85
N ALA A 142 15.44 4.56 -1.06
CA ALA A 142 14.34 4.44 -1.99
C ALA A 142 13.26 3.58 -1.32
N GLU A 143 12.01 3.78 -1.71
CA GLU A 143 10.90 3.01 -1.20
C GLU A 143 9.87 2.66 -2.27
N THR A 144 9.10 1.61 -2.00
CA THR A 144 7.91 1.24 -2.77
C THR A 144 6.83 0.74 -1.82
N THR A 145 5.58 1.00 -2.16
CA THR A 145 4.40 0.59 -1.39
C THR A 145 3.44 -0.17 -2.28
N PHE A 146 2.97 -1.32 -1.81
CA PHE A 146 2.07 -2.19 -2.55
C PHE A 146 1.04 -2.86 -1.63
N THR A 147 -0.09 -3.23 -2.22
CA THR A 147 -1.22 -3.81 -1.49
C THR A 147 -1.45 -5.24 -1.94
N GLU A 148 -1.46 -6.20 -1.01
CA GLU A 148 -1.80 -7.59 -1.26
C GLU A 148 -3.32 -7.78 -1.10
N PHE A 149 -4.07 -7.65 -2.19
CA PHE A 149 -5.54 -7.66 -2.17
C PHE A 149 -6.13 -8.96 -1.63
N LYS A 150 -5.50 -10.10 -1.96
CA LYS A 150 -5.96 -11.41 -1.50
C LYS A 150 -5.68 -11.66 -0.02
N ALA A 151 -4.62 -11.05 0.52
CA ALA A 151 -4.16 -11.26 1.88
C ALA A 151 -4.64 -10.18 2.85
N GLY A 152 -5.14 -9.05 2.36
CA GLY A 152 -5.64 -7.98 3.24
C GLY A 152 -4.57 -7.06 3.81
N ARG A 153 -3.40 -6.96 3.15
CA ARG A 153 -2.20 -6.32 3.72
C ARG A 153 -1.69 -5.17 2.87
N LEU A 154 -1.15 -4.17 3.54
CA LEU A 154 -0.34 -3.13 2.94
C LEU A 154 1.13 -3.37 3.30
N ARG A 155 2.01 -3.27 2.31
CA ARG A 155 3.45 -3.37 2.51
C ARG A 155 4.19 -2.16 1.99
N ASN A 156 5.23 -1.78 2.70
CA ASN A 156 6.18 -0.77 2.29
C ASN A 156 7.60 -1.35 2.45
N ILE A 157 8.39 -1.30 1.38
CA ILE A 157 9.80 -1.68 1.38
C ILE A 157 10.59 -0.41 1.23
N LYS A 158 11.39 -0.05 2.23
CA LYS A 158 12.33 1.06 2.20
C LYS A 158 13.74 0.52 2.34
N CYS A 159 14.59 0.74 1.34
CA CYS A 159 15.97 0.27 1.33
C CYS A 159 16.96 1.43 1.31
N TYR A 160 18.11 1.17 1.91
CA TYR A 160 19.22 2.07 2.12
C TYR A 160 20.49 1.42 1.60
N VAL A 161 21.39 2.23 1.04
CA VAL A 161 22.73 1.75 0.64
C VAL A 161 23.70 2.09 1.76
N VAL A 162 24.22 1.05 2.41
CA VAL A 162 25.15 1.16 3.55
C VAL A 162 26.40 0.36 3.18
N ASP A 163 27.55 1.02 3.10
CA ASP A 163 28.83 0.42 2.69
C ASP A 163 28.79 -0.36 1.36
N GLY A 164 27.89 0.04 0.45
CA GLY A 164 27.68 -0.61 -0.84
C GLY A 164 26.75 -1.81 -0.81
N GLU A 165 26.24 -2.20 0.35
CA GLU A 165 25.25 -3.27 0.53
C GLU A 165 23.85 -2.70 0.85
N CYS A 166 22.81 -3.52 0.63
CA CYS A 166 21.41 -3.09 0.71
C CYS A 166 20.79 -3.42 2.08
N ALA A 167 20.71 -2.46 2.98
CA ALA A 167 19.92 -2.61 4.21
C ALA A 167 18.45 -2.24 3.92
N CYS A 168 17.49 -3.07 4.32
CA CYS A 168 16.08 -2.83 4.01
C CYS A 168 15.18 -2.97 5.24
N VAL A 169 14.19 -2.09 5.32
CA VAL A 169 13.07 -2.13 6.25
C VAL A 169 11.82 -2.49 5.46
N ILE A 170 11.13 -3.55 5.87
CA ILE A 170 9.88 -4.01 5.28
C ILE A 170 8.80 -3.87 6.34
N ARG A 171 7.89 -2.93 6.13
CA ARG A 171 6.70 -2.75 6.97
C ARG A 171 5.54 -3.50 6.35
N THR A 172 4.82 -4.26 7.16
CA THR A 172 3.62 -4.99 6.76
C THR A 172 2.52 -4.65 7.74
N SER A 173 1.45 -4.00 7.28
CA SER A 173 0.35 -3.57 8.13
C SER A 173 -0.99 -4.13 7.65
N TYR A 174 -1.86 -4.44 8.60
CA TYR A 174 -3.23 -4.88 8.30
C TYR A 174 -4.17 -4.64 9.49
N ALA A 175 -5.46 -4.48 9.18
CA ALA A 175 -6.54 -4.54 10.18
C ALA A 175 -7.07 -5.96 10.25
N HIS A 176 -7.06 -6.58 11.44
CA HIS A 176 -7.38 -8.01 11.56
C HIS A 176 -8.82 -8.29 11.16
N ARG A 177 -9.05 -9.30 10.30
CA ARG A 177 -10.38 -9.47 9.69
C ARG A 177 -11.41 -10.11 10.63
N THR A 178 -10.99 -10.99 11.53
CA THR A 178 -11.90 -11.67 12.49
C THR A 178 -11.93 -11.03 13.89
N LYS A 179 -10.99 -10.13 14.18
CA LYS A 179 -10.80 -9.45 15.47
C LYS A 179 -10.96 -7.96 15.20
N LYS A 180 -12.16 -7.44 15.48
CA LYS A 180 -12.60 -6.11 15.03
C LYS A 180 -11.72 -4.97 15.55
N GLU A 181 -11.15 -5.14 16.72
CA GLU A 181 -10.39 -4.15 17.48
C GLU A 181 -8.89 -4.13 17.15
N LEU A 182 -8.37 -5.10 16.40
CA LEU A 182 -6.93 -5.33 16.27
C LEU A 182 -6.34 -4.75 14.98
N LEU A 183 -5.37 -3.86 15.13
CA LEU A 183 -4.42 -3.46 14.09
C LEU A 183 -3.06 -4.10 14.36
N VAL A 184 -2.40 -4.54 13.30
CA VAL A 184 -1.06 -5.14 13.36
C VAL A 184 -0.14 -4.42 12.40
N GLU A 185 1.09 -4.17 12.86
CA GLU A 185 2.21 -3.76 12.03
C GLU A 185 3.43 -4.63 12.37
N GLU A 186 4.01 -5.23 11.34
CA GLU A 186 5.27 -5.97 11.44
C GLU A 186 6.36 -5.21 10.71
N VAL A 187 7.45 -4.93 11.43
CA VAL A 187 8.65 -4.25 10.91
C VAL A 187 9.77 -5.27 10.84
N LYS A 188 10.12 -5.64 9.62
CA LYS A 188 11.19 -6.59 9.32
C LYS A 188 12.41 -5.84 8.80
N ILE A 189 13.52 -5.94 9.51
CA ILE A 189 14.76 -5.21 9.22
C ILE A 189 15.82 -6.21 8.79
N VAL A 190 16.41 -5.96 7.63
CA VAL A 190 17.37 -6.83 6.97
C VAL A 190 18.69 -6.10 6.90
N ASN A 191 19.68 -6.56 7.65
CA ASN A 191 21.03 -6.01 7.64
C ASN A 191 22.01 -7.03 7.05
N PRO A 192 22.24 -7.02 5.73
CA PRO A 192 23.27 -7.87 5.13
C PRO A 192 24.69 -7.34 5.35
N THR A 193 24.82 -6.12 5.89
CA THR A 193 26.10 -5.42 5.94
C THR A 193 27.10 -6.06 6.89
N LYS A 194 28.37 -5.66 6.77
CA LYS A 194 29.47 -6.05 7.67
C LYS A 194 29.49 -5.27 9.00
N ALA A 195 28.60 -4.30 9.17
CA ALA A 195 28.49 -3.49 10.38
C ALA A 195 27.10 -3.64 11.00
N SER A 196 26.97 -3.26 12.26
CA SER A 196 25.64 -3.10 12.87
C SER A 196 25.00 -1.83 12.34
N ILE A 197 23.69 -1.87 12.10
CA ILE A 197 22.91 -0.68 11.76
C ILE A 197 21.99 -0.31 12.91
N THR A 198 21.82 0.99 13.13
CA THR A 198 20.85 1.51 14.09
C THR A 198 19.64 2.05 13.35
N VAL A 199 18.46 1.68 13.82
CA VAL A 199 17.19 2.24 13.35
C VAL A 199 16.58 3.10 14.44
N LYS A 200 16.08 4.27 14.06
CA LYS A 200 15.21 5.09 14.88
C LYS A 200 13.78 4.68 14.62
N MET A 201 13.03 4.52 15.70
CA MET A 201 11.60 4.22 15.63
C MET A 201 10.82 5.21 16.47
N GLU A 202 9.77 5.75 15.90
CA GLU A 202 8.86 6.64 16.62
C GLU A 202 7.42 6.43 16.18
N ARG A 203 6.48 6.57 17.12
CA ARG A 203 5.07 6.75 16.78
C ARG A 203 4.78 8.25 16.71
N PRO A 204 4.14 8.76 15.64
CA PRO A 204 3.75 10.16 15.57
C PRO A 204 2.93 10.58 16.79
N LYS A 205 3.29 11.73 17.38
CA LYS A 205 2.61 12.25 18.57
C LYS A 205 1.13 12.48 18.32
N GLU A 206 0.31 12.01 19.25
CA GLU A 206 -1.14 12.08 19.18
C GLU A 206 -1.63 13.45 19.66
N LYS A 207 -1.84 14.37 18.73
CA LYS A 207 -2.43 15.68 19.05
C LYS A 207 -3.90 15.49 19.46
N ASP A 208 -4.31 16.18 20.53
CA ASP A 208 -5.67 16.19 21.07
C ASP A 208 -6.19 14.87 21.68
N TRP A 209 -5.34 13.87 21.87
CA TRP A 209 -5.68 12.65 22.60
C TRP A 209 -5.21 12.74 24.05
N THR A 210 -6.03 12.28 24.99
CA THR A 210 -5.64 12.21 26.40
C THR A 210 -4.94 10.89 26.66
N ALA A 211 -3.66 10.94 27.04
CA ALA A 211 -2.85 9.77 27.38
C ALA A 211 -2.94 9.46 28.89
N ASN A 212 -3.58 8.36 29.25
CA ASN A 212 -3.70 7.86 30.62
C ASN A 212 -2.72 6.71 30.84
N ARG A 213 -1.85 6.84 31.83
CA ARG A 213 -0.91 5.78 32.21
C ARG A 213 -1.53 4.86 33.25
N THR A 214 -1.55 3.56 32.97
CA THR A 214 -1.97 2.52 33.90
C THR A 214 -0.83 1.51 34.05
N GLY A 215 0.03 1.69 35.05
CA GLY A 215 1.30 0.95 35.14
C GLY A 215 2.24 1.34 33.99
N GLU A 216 2.76 0.34 33.28
CA GLU A 216 3.61 0.54 32.09
C GLU A 216 2.80 0.78 30.80
N ALA A 217 1.48 0.53 30.83
CA ALA A 217 0.60 0.72 29.69
C ALA A 217 0.17 2.18 29.54
N ILE A 218 0.17 2.69 28.31
CA ILE A 218 -0.40 3.98 27.94
C ILE A 218 -1.67 3.74 27.14
N VAL A 219 -2.78 4.28 27.62
CA VAL A 219 -4.08 4.24 26.94
C VAL A 219 -4.46 5.65 26.51
N TYR A 220 -4.74 5.80 25.22
CA TYR A 220 -5.17 7.06 24.63
C TYR A 220 -6.68 7.08 24.56
N THR A 221 -7.31 8.14 25.07
CA THR A 221 -8.76 8.29 25.05
C THR A 221 -9.16 9.63 24.44
N ARG A 222 -10.25 9.64 23.68
CA ARG A 222 -10.85 10.86 23.12
C ARG A 222 -12.35 10.68 22.92
N THR A 223 -13.10 11.78 23.08
CA THR A 223 -14.49 11.86 22.65
C THR A 223 -14.62 12.88 21.53
N PHE A 224 -15.28 12.47 20.46
CA PHE A 224 -15.57 13.29 19.29
C PHE A 224 -17.03 13.73 19.33
N PRO A 225 -17.32 15.03 19.40
CA PRO A 225 -18.68 15.51 19.25
C PRO A 225 -19.13 15.34 17.79
N LEU A 226 -20.26 14.67 17.57
CA LEU A 226 -20.95 14.57 16.28
C LEU A 226 -22.25 15.38 16.34
N HIS A 227 -22.90 15.60 15.20
CA HIS A 227 -24.07 16.48 15.11
C HIS A 227 -25.24 16.03 16.02
N LEU A 228 -25.48 14.72 16.14
CA LEU A 228 -26.57 14.13 16.93
C LEU A 228 -26.10 13.14 18.00
N SER A 229 -24.81 12.81 18.01
CA SER A 229 -24.22 11.77 18.85
C SER A 229 -22.84 12.20 19.32
N SER A 230 -22.21 11.39 20.15
CA SER A 230 -20.78 11.51 20.42
C SER A 230 -20.11 10.16 20.26
N LEU A 231 -18.90 10.15 19.71
CA LEU A 231 -18.10 8.96 19.54
C LEU A 231 -16.96 8.98 20.55
N SER A 232 -16.96 8.04 21.50
CA SER A 232 -15.85 7.86 22.43
C SER A 232 -14.97 6.72 21.96
N ALA A 233 -13.65 6.93 21.96
CA ALA A 233 -12.68 5.94 21.54
C ALA A 233 -11.55 5.80 22.57
N ALA A 234 -11.03 4.58 22.69
CA ALA A 234 -9.82 4.26 23.42
C ALA A 234 -8.88 3.45 22.54
N VAL A 235 -7.58 3.77 22.59
CA VAL A 235 -6.55 3.07 21.85
C VAL A 235 -5.41 2.71 22.78
N MET A 236 -4.96 1.46 22.73
CA MET A 236 -3.75 0.99 23.41
C MET A 236 -2.86 0.30 22.39
N CYS A 237 -1.58 0.68 22.37
CA CYS A 237 -0.62 0.14 21.41
C CYS A 237 0.65 -0.35 22.10
N SER A 238 1.38 -1.25 21.44
CA SER A 238 2.71 -1.69 21.88
C SER A 238 3.67 -0.50 22.05
N SER A 239 4.54 -0.61 23.04
CA SER A 239 5.66 0.31 23.26
C SER A 239 6.65 0.26 22.10
N VAL A 240 7.17 1.42 21.71
CA VAL A 240 8.15 1.54 20.63
C VAL A 240 9.50 1.93 21.24
N PRO A 241 10.57 1.15 21.03
CA PRO A 241 11.91 1.56 21.45
C PRO A 241 12.39 2.72 20.58
N ALA A 242 12.97 3.77 21.17
CA ALA A 242 13.41 4.94 20.40
C ALA A 242 14.51 4.60 19.38
N GLU A 243 15.43 3.72 19.77
CA GLU A 243 16.50 3.22 18.93
C GLU A 243 16.61 1.70 19.08
N TYR A 244 16.96 1.03 17.98
CA TYR A 244 17.15 -0.41 17.94
C TYR A 244 18.36 -0.74 17.05
N THR A 245 19.26 -1.59 17.54
CA THR A 245 20.51 -1.92 16.84
C THR A 245 20.46 -3.35 16.32
N ILE A 246 20.63 -3.52 15.00
CA ILE A 246 20.60 -4.81 14.32
C ILE A 246 22.03 -5.18 13.98
N SER A 247 22.45 -6.36 14.46
CA SER A 247 23.81 -6.86 14.21
C SER A 247 24.07 -7.11 12.72
N GLN A 248 25.34 -7.12 12.33
CA GLN A 248 25.76 -7.49 10.97
C GLN A 248 25.20 -8.85 10.52
N LYS A 249 24.88 -8.98 9.24
CA LYS A 249 24.36 -10.21 8.60
C LYS A 249 23.15 -10.83 9.32
N ARG A 250 22.29 -10.00 9.90
CA ARG A 250 21.07 -10.45 10.59
C ARG A 250 19.82 -9.90 9.95
N GLU A 251 18.75 -10.62 10.22
CA GLU A 251 17.39 -10.21 9.93
C GLU A 251 16.61 -10.29 11.24
N GLU A 252 15.93 -9.21 11.61
CA GLU A 252 15.15 -9.13 12.85
C GLU A 252 13.75 -8.60 12.54
N THR A 253 12.76 -9.13 13.24
CA THR A 253 11.36 -8.80 13.05
C THR A 253 10.78 -8.32 14.37
N ILE A 254 10.25 -7.10 14.36
CA ILE A 254 9.61 -6.48 15.51
C ILE A 254 8.14 -6.29 15.15
N ARG A 255 7.26 -6.66 16.09
CA ARG A 255 5.83 -6.60 15.89
C ARG A 255 5.20 -5.58 16.82
N PHE A 256 4.38 -4.71 16.25
CA PHE A 256 3.57 -3.74 16.96
C PHE A 256 2.09 -4.07 16.75
N MET A 257 1.30 -3.90 17.80
CA MET A 257 -0.14 -4.04 17.73
C MET A 257 -0.82 -2.86 18.39
N CYS A 258 -1.99 -2.51 17.89
CA CYS A 258 -2.88 -1.53 18.50
C CYS A 258 -4.27 -2.15 18.65
N ILE A 259 -4.86 -1.97 19.83
CA ILE A 259 -6.24 -2.30 20.14
C ILE A 259 -7.05 -1.03 20.17
N VAL A 260 -8.11 -1.00 19.35
CA VAL A 260 -8.99 0.15 19.17
C VAL A 260 -10.39 -0.26 19.58
N GLU A 261 -10.93 0.40 20.60
CA GLU A 261 -12.31 0.24 21.05
C GLU A 261 -13.04 1.56 20.95
N GLN A 262 -14.30 1.49 20.53
CA GLN A 262 -15.11 2.67 20.31
C GLN A 262 -16.58 2.42 20.68
N ARG A 263 -17.24 3.50 21.10
CA ARG A 263 -18.65 3.49 21.42
C ARG A 263 -19.29 4.79 20.99
N GLU A 264 -20.34 4.67 20.20
CA GLU A 264 -21.20 5.79 19.88
C GLU A 264 -22.27 5.94 20.98
N LEU A 265 -22.51 7.18 21.38
CA LEU A 265 -23.50 7.58 22.37
C LEU A 265 -24.60 8.36 21.66
N SER A 266 -25.86 7.95 21.87
CA SER A 266 -27.03 8.44 21.15
C SER A 266 -27.41 9.91 21.41
N SER A 267 -26.68 10.62 22.26
CA SER A 267 -26.90 12.03 22.55
C SER A 267 -25.56 12.75 22.69
N ASN A 268 -25.49 13.95 22.13
CA ASN A 268 -24.38 14.89 22.26
C ASN A 268 -24.56 15.88 23.43
N MET A 269 -25.66 15.76 24.21
CA MET A 269 -25.83 16.52 25.44
C MET A 269 -24.71 16.17 26.43
N ALA A 270 -24.51 17.00 27.45
CA ALA A 270 -23.47 16.88 28.49
C ALA A 270 -23.62 15.60 29.37
N ILE A 271 -23.56 14.44 28.73
CA ILE A 271 -23.41 13.13 29.35
C ILE A 271 -21.99 13.11 29.90
N ASP A 272 -21.86 12.69 31.17
CA ASP A 272 -20.54 12.38 31.70
C ASP A 272 -19.94 11.23 30.89
N THR A 273 -18.95 11.55 30.05
CA THR A 273 -18.27 10.58 29.19
C THR A 273 -17.19 9.80 29.94
N LYS A 274 -16.83 10.22 31.16
CA LYS A 274 -15.84 9.55 32.00
C LYS A 274 -16.14 8.07 32.24
N PRO A 275 -17.37 7.64 32.65
CA PRO A 275 -17.67 6.22 32.82
C PRO A 275 -17.48 5.41 31.54
N VAL A 276 -17.86 5.97 30.38
CA VAL A 276 -17.69 5.33 29.08
C VAL A 276 -16.21 5.18 28.74
N LEU A 277 -15.41 6.23 28.91
CA LEU A 277 -13.97 6.19 28.68
C LEU A 277 -13.26 5.22 29.64
N GLN A 278 -13.72 5.11 30.89
CA GLN A 278 -13.20 4.13 31.85
C GLN A 278 -13.53 2.69 31.44
N GLU A 279 -14.74 2.43 30.96
CA GLU A 279 -15.13 1.12 30.43
C GLU A 279 -14.27 0.75 29.22
N LEU A 280 -14.14 1.66 28.25
CA LEU A 280 -13.30 1.45 27.07
C LEU A 280 -11.83 1.24 27.44
N THR A 281 -11.31 1.99 28.41
CA THR A 281 -9.94 1.82 28.93
C THR A 281 -9.72 0.42 29.50
N LYS A 282 -10.65 -0.08 30.33
CA LYS A 282 -10.57 -1.44 30.86
C LYS A 282 -10.61 -2.48 29.74
N LYS A 283 -11.46 -2.25 28.74
CA LYS A 283 -11.63 -3.17 27.60
C LYS A 283 -10.37 -3.26 26.74
N VAL A 284 -9.76 -2.13 26.36
CA VAL A 284 -8.52 -2.15 25.56
C VAL A 284 -7.37 -2.80 26.32
N ILE A 285 -7.24 -2.58 27.63
CA ILE A 285 -6.21 -3.22 28.45
C ILE A 285 -6.42 -4.74 28.51
N SER A 286 -7.67 -5.18 28.73
CA SER A 286 -8.03 -6.59 28.76
C SER A 286 -7.75 -7.28 27.42
N GLU A 287 -8.20 -6.70 26.31
CA GLU A 287 -8.00 -7.26 24.97
C GLU A 287 -6.53 -7.24 24.55
N PHE A 288 -5.79 -6.18 24.86
CA PHE A 288 -4.36 -6.10 24.59
C PHE A 288 -3.60 -7.21 25.33
N SER A 289 -3.90 -7.40 26.62
CA SER A 289 -3.28 -8.46 27.43
C SER A 289 -3.62 -9.84 26.89
N ARG A 290 -4.89 -10.07 26.50
CA ARG A 290 -5.33 -11.34 25.92
C ARG A 290 -4.61 -11.66 24.61
N LEU A 291 -4.49 -10.68 23.72
CA LEU A 291 -3.94 -10.86 22.37
C LEU A 291 -2.41 -10.92 22.35
N THR A 292 -1.74 -10.30 23.32
CA THR A 292 -0.27 -10.34 23.44
C THR A 292 0.27 -11.76 23.70
N VAL A 293 -0.53 -12.62 24.36
CA VAL A 293 -0.14 -14.01 24.67
C VAL A 293 -0.40 -14.96 23.49
N VAL A 294 -1.20 -14.54 22.50
CA VAL A 294 -1.53 -15.38 21.34
C VAL A 294 -0.32 -15.41 20.38
N PRO A 295 0.10 -16.59 19.89
CA PRO A 295 1.19 -16.69 18.93
C PRO A 295 0.91 -15.88 17.65
N SER A 296 1.87 -15.05 17.23
CA SER A 296 1.73 -14.18 16.04
C SER A 296 1.30 -14.93 14.79
N LEU A 297 1.88 -16.12 14.55
CA LEU A 297 1.52 -16.97 13.41
C LEU A 297 0.03 -17.33 13.40
N SER A 298 -0.55 -17.64 14.57
CA SER A 298 -1.98 -17.96 14.65
C SER A 298 -2.86 -16.77 14.31
N VAL A 299 -2.43 -15.56 14.71
CA VAL A 299 -3.13 -14.31 14.37
C VAL A 299 -3.05 -14.06 12.86
N ASP A 300 -1.85 -14.16 12.29
CA ASP A 300 -1.63 -13.92 10.86
C ASP A 300 -2.39 -14.92 9.98
N THR A 301 -2.35 -16.21 10.32
CA THR A 301 -3.08 -17.26 9.59
C THR A 301 -4.59 -17.07 9.70
N ALA A 302 -5.13 -16.70 10.87
CA ALA A 302 -6.55 -16.43 11.02
C ALA A 302 -7.02 -15.26 10.15
N HIS A 303 -6.21 -14.20 10.05
CA HIS A 303 -6.46 -13.07 9.15
C HIS A 303 -6.46 -13.49 7.68
N GLU A 304 -5.43 -14.20 7.21
CA GLU A 304 -5.33 -14.67 5.82
C GLU A 304 -6.47 -15.60 5.44
N LEU A 305 -6.82 -16.56 6.31
CA LEU A 305 -7.93 -17.48 6.06
C LEU A 305 -9.26 -16.74 5.94
N ALA A 306 -9.49 -15.71 6.75
CA ALA A 306 -10.68 -14.88 6.66
C ALA A 306 -10.74 -14.08 5.35
N TRP A 307 -9.61 -13.50 4.93
CA TRP A 307 -9.51 -12.86 3.62
C TRP A 307 -9.67 -13.86 2.47
N GLY A 308 -9.15 -15.08 2.60
CA GLY A 308 -9.36 -16.17 1.64
C GLY A 308 -10.84 -16.52 1.49
N LYS A 309 -11.58 -16.63 2.61
CA LYS A 309 -13.03 -16.87 2.61
C LYS A 309 -13.82 -15.75 1.94
N LEU A 310 -13.48 -14.49 2.21
CA LEU A 310 -14.08 -13.35 1.51
C LEU A 310 -13.73 -13.35 0.03
N ASN A 311 -12.50 -13.77 -0.28
CA ASN A 311 -11.99 -13.79 -1.63
C ASN A 311 -12.56 -14.95 -2.48
N ALA A 312 -13.17 -15.97 -1.86
CA ALA A 312 -13.72 -17.14 -2.53
C ALA A 312 -14.71 -16.82 -3.66
N ALA A 313 -15.53 -15.77 -3.49
CA ALA A 313 -16.43 -15.28 -4.54
C ALA A 313 -15.72 -14.22 -5.42
N SER A 314 -14.87 -14.65 -6.37
CA SER A 314 -14.17 -13.75 -7.29
C SER A 314 -14.67 -13.87 -8.73
N PHE A 315 -14.52 -12.81 -9.52
CA PHE A 315 -14.66 -12.86 -10.98
C PHE A 315 -13.34 -12.45 -11.64
N TYR A 316 -13.00 -13.14 -12.72
CA TYR A 316 -11.77 -12.93 -13.48
C TYR A 316 -12.12 -12.40 -14.87
N LEU A 317 -11.44 -11.34 -15.29
CA LEU A 317 -11.49 -10.86 -16.67
C LEU A 317 -10.12 -11.09 -17.30
N SER A 318 -10.13 -11.55 -18.56
CA SER A 318 -8.89 -11.67 -19.33
C SER A 318 -8.28 -10.28 -19.55
N PRO A 319 -6.98 -10.09 -19.29
CA PRO A 319 -6.32 -8.80 -19.46
C PRO A 319 -6.48 -8.26 -20.88
N SER A 320 -6.90 -7.01 -20.99
CA SER A 320 -6.99 -6.27 -22.25
C SER A 320 -6.03 -5.10 -22.27
N LYS A 321 -5.36 -4.89 -23.40
CA LYS A 321 -4.48 -3.74 -23.65
C LYS A 321 -5.21 -2.56 -24.30
N ALA A 322 -6.51 -2.69 -24.54
CA ALA A 322 -7.29 -1.59 -25.11
C ALA A 322 -7.39 -0.42 -24.12
N PRO A 323 -7.37 0.83 -24.60
CA PRO A 323 -7.45 2.01 -23.74
C PRO A 323 -8.77 2.00 -22.95
N ASN A 324 -8.71 2.45 -21.69
CA ASN A 324 -9.86 2.56 -20.79
C ASN A 324 -10.57 1.23 -20.43
N VAL A 325 -9.96 0.08 -20.70
CA VAL A 325 -10.55 -1.20 -20.28
C VAL A 325 -10.29 -1.47 -18.79
N LEU A 326 -11.34 -1.95 -18.12
CA LEU A 326 -11.27 -2.43 -16.75
C LEU A 326 -10.53 -3.78 -16.71
N ASN A 327 -9.33 -3.78 -16.13
CA ASN A 327 -8.53 -4.98 -15.92
C ASN A 327 -8.64 -5.48 -14.46
N GLY A 328 -8.13 -6.68 -14.21
CA GLY A 328 -8.26 -7.33 -12.90
C GLY A 328 -7.55 -6.60 -11.76
N ASP A 329 -6.53 -5.79 -12.04
CA ASP A 329 -5.89 -4.90 -11.07
C ASP A 329 -6.89 -3.90 -10.47
N ARG A 330 -7.65 -3.19 -11.31
CA ARG A 330 -8.68 -2.24 -10.86
C ARG A 330 -9.85 -2.94 -10.20
N ILE A 331 -10.24 -4.13 -10.68
CA ILE A 331 -11.31 -4.93 -10.09
C ILE A 331 -10.93 -5.36 -8.68
N ASN A 332 -9.73 -5.93 -8.51
CA ASN A 332 -9.24 -6.42 -7.23
C ASN A 332 -9.00 -5.25 -6.26
N ALA A 333 -8.46 -4.12 -6.73
CA ALA A 333 -8.36 -2.91 -5.94
C ALA A 333 -9.73 -2.42 -5.44
N THR A 334 -10.72 -2.31 -6.34
CA THR A 334 -12.09 -1.89 -5.98
C THR A 334 -12.71 -2.83 -4.95
N ARG A 335 -12.59 -4.14 -5.19
CA ARG A 335 -13.10 -5.16 -4.29
C ARG A 335 -12.43 -5.11 -2.93
N TYR A 336 -11.11 -4.94 -2.90
CA TYR A 336 -10.33 -4.79 -1.69
C TYR A 336 -10.78 -3.57 -0.88
N ILE A 337 -10.99 -2.41 -1.53
CA ILE A 337 -11.52 -1.20 -0.88
C ILE A 337 -12.89 -1.48 -0.25
N LEU A 338 -13.80 -2.10 -0.99
CA LEU A 338 -15.13 -2.45 -0.50
C LEU A 338 -15.06 -3.39 0.70
N MET A 339 -14.32 -4.48 0.59
CA MET A 339 -14.18 -5.47 1.68
C MET A 339 -13.51 -4.84 2.90
N SER A 340 -12.53 -3.95 2.72
CA SER A 340 -11.87 -3.26 3.83
C SER A 340 -12.79 -2.32 4.60
N ASN A 341 -13.80 -1.74 3.92
CA ASN A 341 -14.77 -0.82 4.52
C ASN A 341 -16.00 -1.50 5.11
N VAL A 342 -16.30 -2.74 4.71
CA VAL A 342 -17.53 -3.43 5.10
C VAL A 342 -17.25 -4.50 6.14
N LYS A 343 -18.07 -4.52 7.20
CA LYS A 343 -18.04 -5.53 8.26
C LYS A 343 -18.30 -6.93 7.68
N ALA A 344 -17.70 -7.96 8.27
CA ALA A 344 -18.00 -9.35 7.93
C ALA A 344 -18.47 -10.12 9.17
N PRO A 345 -19.73 -9.91 9.62
CA PRO A 345 -20.26 -10.51 10.83
C PRO A 345 -20.10 -12.03 10.91
N LEU A 346 -20.23 -12.74 9.78
CA LEU A 346 -20.07 -14.19 9.71
C LEU A 346 -18.65 -14.67 10.02
N LEU A 347 -17.64 -13.80 9.87
CA LEU A 347 -16.23 -14.11 10.10
C LEU A 347 -15.71 -13.55 11.43
N GLU A 348 -16.52 -12.74 12.12
CA GLU A 348 -16.15 -12.13 13.40
C GLU A 348 -16.24 -13.13 14.55
N GLU A 349 -15.19 -13.21 15.36
CA GLU A 349 -15.10 -14.14 16.50
C GLU A 349 -16.11 -13.77 17.60
N SER A 350 -16.36 -12.47 17.80
CA SER A 350 -17.27 -11.95 18.84
C SER A 350 -18.74 -11.82 18.40
N TYR A 351 -19.11 -12.27 17.20
CA TYR A 351 -20.48 -12.11 16.71
C TYR A 351 -21.44 -13.18 17.29
N PRO A 352 -22.62 -12.79 17.81
CA PRO A 352 -23.58 -13.72 18.42
C PRO A 352 -24.07 -14.82 17.47
N GLU A 353 -24.13 -16.07 17.94
CA GLU A 353 -24.50 -17.24 17.12
C GLU A 353 -25.95 -17.21 16.62
N ASP A 354 -26.88 -16.76 17.46
CA ASP A 354 -28.29 -16.57 17.10
C ASP A 354 -28.43 -15.63 15.89
N LYS A 355 -27.69 -14.52 15.91
CA LYS A 355 -27.65 -13.56 14.80
C LYS A 355 -26.91 -14.11 13.58
N ARG A 356 -25.84 -14.90 13.80
CA ARG A 356 -25.09 -15.56 12.72
C ARG A 356 -26.00 -16.48 11.91
N LYS A 357 -26.74 -17.37 12.58
CA LYS A 357 -27.70 -18.28 11.93
C LYS A 357 -28.80 -17.53 11.18
N ALA A 358 -29.33 -16.46 11.76
CA ALA A 358 -30.32 -15.62 11.09
C ALA A 358 -29.78 -14.99 9.80
N LEU A 359 -28.53 -14.51 9.83
CA LEU A 359 -27.88 -13.91 8.66
C LEU A 359 -27.54 -14.96 7.58
N GLU A 360 -27.12 -16.16 7.97
CA GLU A 360 -26.90 -17.26 7.02
C GLU A 360 -28.19 -17.69 6.32
N LEU A 361 -29.30 -17.75 7.06
CA LEU A 361 -30.62 -18.05 6.52
C LEU A 361 -31.11 -16.96 5.57
N SER A 362 -30.85 -15.68 5.85
CA SER A 362 -31.23 -14.59 4.95
C SER A 362 -30.36 -14.55 3.69
N SER A 363 -29.06 -14.84 3.80
CA SER A 363 -28.15 -14.91 2.65
C SER A 363 -28.60 -15.95 1.63
N ARG A 364 -29.12 -17.10 2.07
CA ARG A 364 -29.66 -18.15 1.19
C ARG A 364 -30.96 -17.74 0.48
N ARG A 365 -31.71 -16.76 1.01
CA ARG A 365 -32.95 -16.26 0.37
C ARG A 365 -32.68 -15.24 -0.75
N ASN A 366 -31.49 -14.63 -0.79
CA ASN A 366 -31.15 -13.58 -1.77
C ASN A 366 -30.72 -14.11 -3.15
N GLU A 367 -30.94 -15.39 -3.46
CA GLU A 367 -30.76 -15.95 -4.82
C GLU A 367 -31.75 -15.39 -5.87
N ARG A 368 -32.58 -14.41 -5.50
CA ARG A 368 -33.56 -13.74 -6.38
C ARG A 368 -33.08 -12.43 -7.00
N CYS A 369 -31.85 -12.00 -6.75
CA CYS A 369 -31.28 -10.88 -7.52
C CYS A 369 -31.28 -11.28 -9.01
N TYR A 370 -32.00 -10.52 -9.84
CA TYR A 370 -32.25 -10.77 -11.28
C TYR A 370 -33.28 -11.86 -11.65
N SER A 371 -34.07 -12.40 -10.71
CA SER A 371 -35.06 -13.44 -11.05
C SER A 371 -36.33 -12.91 -11.74
N GLU A 372 -36.62 -11.62 -11.66
CA GLU A 372 -37.88 -11.07 -12.22
C GLU A 372 -37.67 -10.24 -13.49
N HIS A 373 -36.59 -9.47 -13.59
CA HIS A 373 -36.22 -8.75 -14.81
C HIS A 373 -34.71 -8.63 -14.96
N SER A 374 -34.18 -9.03 -16.13
CA SER A 374 -32.81 -8.73 -16.52
C SER A 374 -32.68 -7.23 -16.75
N THR A 375 -32.06 -6.50 -15.81
CA THR A 375 -31.70 -5.09 -15.97
C THR A 375 -30.31 -4.91 -16.58
N LEU A 376 -29.77 -5.96 -17.23
CA LEU A 376 -28.71 -5.77 -18.22
C LEU A 376 -29.31 -4.94 -19.35
N LEU A 377 -29.26 -3.62 -19.18
CA LEU A 377 -29.24 -2.67 -20.25
C LEU A 377 -28.05 -3.06 -21.11
N TYR A 378 -28.34 -3.85 -22.13
CA TYR A 378 -27.47 -4.09 -23.26
C TYR A 378 -26.88 -2.72 -23.66
N PRO A 379 -25.55 -2.50 -23.61
CA PRO A 379 -25.00 -1.27 -24.14
C PRO A 379 -24.99 -1.42 -25.66
N SER A 380 -26.14 -1.19 -26.30
CA SER A 380 -26.34 -1.30 -27.75
C SER A 380 -25.58 -0.25 -28.56
N LYS A 381 -24.75 0.56 -27.91
CA LYS A 381 -24.02 1.67 -28.55
C LYS A 381 -22.52 1.74 -28.21
N LEU A 382 -21.93 0.76 -27.52
CA LEU A 382 -20.50 0.82 -27.18
C LEU A 382 -19.56 0.32 -28.29
N TRP A 383 -20.10 -0.24 -29.38
CA TRP A 383 -19.31 -0.69 -30.54
C TRP A 383 -20.11 -0.54 -31.85
N GLN A 384 -20.53 0.69 -32.17
CA GLN A 384 -20.81 1.03 -33.57
C GLN A 384 -19.57 1.73 -34.13
N VAL A 385 -19.14 1.19 -35.27
CA VAL A 385 -17.87 1.35 -36.00
C VAL A 385 -17.47 2.80 -36.24
#